data_AF-A0A2Z5WYK2-F1
#
_entry.id   AF-A0A2Z5WYK2-F1
#
_cell.length_a   1.000
_cell.length_b   1.000
_cell.length_c   1.000
_cell.angle_alpha   90.00
_cell.angle_beta   90.00
_cell.angle_gamma   90.00
#
_symmetry.space_group_name_H-M   'P 1'
#
loop_
_entity.id
_entity.type
_entity.pdbx_description
1 polymer ?
#
loop_
_entity_poly.entity_id
_entity_poly.type
_entity_poly.pdbx_seq_one_letter_code
_entity_poly.pdbx_strand_id
1 'polypeptide(L)'
;MDQAKRERLEANGWKVGSVSDFLQLTAEESVLVEIKLALSQNLKERRQKLMTQSELASKMSSSQPRIAKAENGDASVSIELLIRAMLATGATPQDIGQVIAGVR
;
A
#
# COMPACT_ATOMS: atom_id res chain seq x y z
N MET A 1 -10.32 -4.11 22.08
CA MET A 1 -10.02 -3.28 23.28
C MET A 1 -10.96 -3.72 24.39
N ASP A 2 -10.53 -3.67 25.64
CA ASP A 2 -11.42 -3.93 26.79
C ASP A 2 -12.53 -2.87 26.89
N GLN A 3 -13.75 -3.29 27.25
CA GLN A 3 -14.95 -2.46 27.28
C GLN A 3 -14.87 -1.38 28.36
N ALA A 4 -14.36 -1.71 29.55
CA ALA A 4 -14.21 -0.75 30.63
C ALA A 4 -13.25 0.40 30.26
N LYS A 5 -12.18 0.08 29.50
CA LYS A 5 -11.27 1.09 28.96
C LYS A 5 -11.98 2.00 27.96
N ARG A 6 -12.92 1.48 27.17
CA ARG A 6 -13.66 2.22 26.15
C ARG A 6 -14.56 3.26 26.79
N GLU A 7 -15.40 2.82 27.70
CA GLU A 7 -16.36 3.65 28.41
C GLU A 7 -15.66 4.78 29.17
N ARG A 8 -14.53 4.49 29.83
CA ARG A 8 -13.72 5.51 30.50
C ARG A 8 -13.17 6.56 29.54
N LEU A 9 -12.69 6.16 28.35
CA LEU A 9 -12.17 7.11 27.36
C LEU A 9 -13.28 7.98 26.78
N GLU A 10 -14.40 7.37 26.40
CA GLU A 10 -15.58 8.06 25.86
C GLU A 10 -16.18 9.04 26.88
N ALA A 11 -16.26 8.67 28.16
CA ALA A 11 -16.70 9.57 29.25
C ALA A 11 -15.78 10.79 29.44
N ASN A 12 -14.51 10.69 29.06
CA ASN A 12 -13.55 11.81 29.07
C ASN A 12 -13.50 12.57 27.74
N GLY A 13 -14.48 12.37 26.84
CA GLY A 13 -14.58 13.07 25.56
C GLY A 13 -13.68 12.54 24.44
N TRP A 14 -13.02 11.39 24.65
CA TRP A 14 -12.23 10.74 23.58
C TRP A 14 -13.14 9.94 22.65
N LYS A 15 -12.91 10.04 21.34
CA LYS A 15 -13.59 9.21 20.34
C LYS A 15 -12.78 7.96 20.06
N VAL A 16 -13.39 6.80 20.18
CA VAL A 16 -12.81 5.51 19.79
C VAL A 16 -13.39 5.10 18.44
N GLY A 17 -12.54 4.82 17.47
CA GLY A 17 -12.94 4.45 16.11
C GLY A 17 -11.81 3.82 15.32
N SER A 18 -12.11 3.42 14.09
CA SER A 18 -11.14 2.94 13.11
C SER A 18 -10.33 4.08 12.50
N VAL A 19 -9.27 3.74 11.75
CA VAL A 19 -8.51 4.72 10.96
C VAL A 19 -9.39 5.37 9.90
N SER A 20 -10.30 4.61 9.26
CA SER A 20 -11.27 5.14 8.30
C SER A 20 -12.22 6.15 8.95
N ASP A 21 -12.66 5.92 10.19
CA ASP A 21 -13.49 6.88 10.93
C ASP A 21 -12.73 8.18 11.25
N PHE A 22 -11.44 8.06 11.55
CA PHE A 22 -10.58 9.21 11.84
C PHE A 22 -10.30 10.05 10.59
N LEU A 23 -9.99 9.38 9.48
CA LEU A 23 -9.69 10.01 8.19
C LEU A 23 -10.93 10.35 7.35
N GLN A 24 -12.12 9.97 7.82
CA GLN A 24 -13.41 10.15 7.13
C GLN A 24 -13.43 9.54 5.73
N LEU A 25 -12.81 8.37 5.58
CA LEU A 25 -12.73 7.68 4.29
C LEU A 25 -14.06 7.00 3.97
N THR A 26 -14.48 7.05 2.71
CA THR A 26 -15.53 6.15 2.23
C THR A 26 -15.02 4.71 2.22
N ALA A 27 -15.95 3.75 2.05
CA ALA A 27 -15.57 2.34 1.90
C ALA A 27 -14.66 2.14 0.69
N GLU A 28 -14.96 2.80 -0.43
CA GLU A 28 -14.20 2.76 -1.66
C GLU A 28 -12.79 3.35 -1.49
N GLU A 29 -12.67 4.48 -0.79
CA GLU A 29 -11.38 5.12 -0.51
C GLU A 29 -10.51 4.25 0.40
N SER A 30 -11.12 3.63 1.43
CA SER A 30 -10.43 2.70 2.31
C SER A 30 -9.86 1.51 1.52
N VAL A 31 -10.69 0.88 0.67
CA VAL A 31 -10.26 -0.23 -0.18
C VAL A 31 -9.15 0.21 -1.16
N LEU A 32 -9.25 1.41 -1.74
CA LEU A 32 -8.24 1.92 -2.66
C LEU A 32 -6.88 2.12 -1.97
N VAL A 33 -6.88 2.62 -0.73
CA VAL A 33 -5.66 2.77 0.09
C VAL A 33 -5.04 1.40 0.37
N GLU A 34 -5.85 0.42 0.77
CA GLU A 34 -5.37 -0.95 1.04
C GLU A 34 -4.81 -1.63 -0.22
N ILE A 35 -5.45 -1.45 -1.38
CA ILE A 35 -4.93 -1.92 -2.67
C ILE A 35 -3.55 -1.32 -2.95
N LYS A 36 -3.41 0.00 -2.81
CA LYS A 36 -2.14 0.69 -3.04
C LYS A 36 -1.06 0.16 -2.09
N LEU A 37 -1.39 -0.03 -0.82
CA LEU A 37 -0.47 -0.56 0.19
C LEU A 37 -0.02 -1.99 -0.16
N ALA A 38 -0.96 -2.87 -0.49
CA ALA A 38 -0.68 -4.27 -0.84
C ALA A 38 0.23 -4.37 -2.08
N LEU A 39 -0.05 -3.58 -3.12
CA LEU A 39 0.77 -3.54 -4.33
C LEU A 39 2.20 -3.03 -4.05
N SER A 40 2.35 -1.97 -3.25
CA SER A 40 3.66 -1.42 -2.85
C SER A 40 4.50 -2.43 -2.08
N GLN A 41 3.89 -3.13 -1.11
CA GLN A 41 4.57 -4.15 -0.32
C GLN A 41 4.99 -5.34 -1.20
N ASN A 42 4.09 -5.83 -2.05
CA ASN A 42 4.40 -6.95 -2.94
C ASN A 42 5.51 -6.61 -3.93
N LEU A 43 5.51 -5.38 -4.49
CA LEU A 43 6.60 -4.88 -5.33
C LEU A 43 7.95 -4.94 -4.60
N LYS A 44 7.99 -4.43 -3.36
CA LYS A 44 9.22 -4.42 -2.54
C LYS A 44 9.75 -5.83 -2.29
N GLU A 45 8.87 -6.76 -1.88
CA GLU A 45 9.24 -8.15 -1.62
C GLU A 45 9.73 -8.89 -2.87
N ARG A 46 9.05 -8.70 -4.02
CA ARG A 46 9.47 -9.28 -5.30
C ARG A 46 10.83 -8.72 -5.71
N ARG A 47 10.98 -7.39 -5.71
CA ARG A 47 12.22 -6.75 -6.13
C ARG A 47 13.40 -7.17 -5.26
N GLN A 48 13.24 -7.22 -3.93
CA GLN A 48 14.31 -7.65 -3.00
C GLN A 48 14.94 -9.00 -3.34
N LYS A 49 14.18 -9.92 -3.96
CA LYS A 49 14.65 -11.24 -4.38
C LYS A 49 15.37 -11.25 -5.73
N LEU A 50 15.25 -10.19 -6.52
CA LEU A 50 15.61 -10.17 -7.93
C LEU A 50 16.68 -9.12 -8.30
N MET A 51 16.60 -7.92 -7.73
CA MET A 51 17.44 -6.78 -8.14
C MET A 51 17.39 -5.65 -7.09
N THR A 52 18.33 -4.71 -7.12
CA THR A 52 18.33 -3.46 -6.34
C THR A 52 17.29 -2.45 -6.84
N GLN A 53 16.98 -1.43 -6.03
CA GLN A 53 16.07 -0.35 -6.45
C GLN A 53 16.63 0.44 -7.64
N SER A 54 17.95 0.61 -7.73
CA SER A 54 18.61 1.29 -8.85
C SER A 54 18.49 0.49 -10.15
N GLU A 55 18.63 -0.83 -10.10
CA GLU A 55 18.47 -1.68 -11.28
C GLU A 55 17.02 -1.67 -11.79
N LEU A 56 16.03 -1.74 -10.89
CA LEU A 56 14.63 -1.59 -11.28
C LEU A 56 14.38 -0.19 -11.88
N ALA A 57 14.97 0.85 -11.30
CA ALA A 57 14.86 2.21 -11.82
C ALA A 57 15.41 2.29 -13.25
N SER A 58 16.59 1.75 -13.51
CA SER A 58 17.18 1.68 -14.85
C SER A 58 16.30 0.90 -15.82
N LYS A 59 15.74 -0.24 -15.41
CA LYS A 59 14.82 -1.05 -16.24
C LYS A 59 13.54 -0.31 -16.61
N MET A 60 13.09 0.61 -15.75
CA MET A 60 11.88 1.41 -15.93
C MET A 60 12.14 2.80 -16.51
N SER A 61 13.38 3.13 -16.91
CA SER A 61 13.77 4.50 -17.28
C SER A 61 13.35 5.54 -16.24
N SER A 62 13.58 5.20 -14.96
CA SER A 62 13.17 5.95 -13.78
C SER A 62 14.34 6.28 -12.86
N SER A 63 14.07 6.88 -11.70
CA SER A 63 15.09 7.16 -10.68
C SER A 63 14.92 6.25 -9.46
N GLN A 64 16.03 5.91 -8.80
CA GLN A 64 16.00 5.09 -7.58
C GLN A 64 15.10 5.69 -6.48
N PRO A 65 15.09 7.01 -6.22
CA PRO A 65 14.16 7.60 -5.26
C PRO A 65 12.68 7.39 -5.64
N ARG A 66 12.35 7.37 -6.93
CA ARG A 66 10.97 7.11 -7.40
C ARG A 66 10.57 5.67 -7.15
N ILE A 67 11.49 4.71 -7.31
CA ILE A 67 11.27 3.31 -6.93
C ILE A 67 11.12 3.17 -5.41
N ALA A 68 11.96 3.84 -4.62
CA ALA A 68 11.84 3.82 -3.17
C ALA A 68 10.49 4.36 -2.69
N LYS A 69 10.01 5.46 -3.29
CA LYS A 69 8.66 5.99 -3.05
C LYS A 69 7.56 4.99 -3.39
N ALA A 70 7.71 4.28 -4.52
CA ALA A 70 6.75 3.27 -4.95
C ALA A 70 6.67 2.10 -3.97
N GLU A 71 7.81 1.59 -3.51
CA GLU A 71 7.87 0.52 -2.50
C GLU A 71 7.32 0.94 -1.12
N ASN A 72 7.36 2.23 -0.81
CA ASN A 72 6.86 2.78 0.46
C ASN A 72 5.41 3.29 0.38
N GLY A 73 4.72 3.13 -0.76
CA GLY A 73 3.32 3.57 -0.90
C GLY A 73 3.12 5.08 -0.87
N ASP A 74 4.15 5.87 -1.20
CA ASP A 74 4.12 7.33 -1.13
C ASP A 74 2.92 7.93 -1.88
N ALA A 75 2.36 9.02 -1.35
CA ALA A 75 1.17 9.67 -1.91
C ALA A 75 1.35 10.09 -3.39
N SER A 76 2.59 10.41 -3.81
CA SER A 76 2.89 10.81 -5.19
C SER A 76 2.90 9.66 -6.21
N VAL A 77 2.77 8.41 -5.75
CA VAL A 77 2.81 7.22 -6.61
C VAL A 77 1.40 6.79 -6.99
N SER A 78 1.16 6.60 -8.30
CA SER A 78 -0.09 6.05 -8.81
C SER A 78 -0.11 4.53 -8.77
N ILE A 79 -1.31 3.93 -8.72
CA ILE A 79 -1.51 2.48 -8.86
C ILE A 79 -0.96 1.99 -10.19
N GLU A 80 -1.12 2.76 -11.27
CA GLU A 80 -0.55 2.42 -12.58
C GLU A 80 0.98 2.27 -12.51
N LEU A 81 1.68 3.15 -11.79
CA LEU A 81 3.12 3.03 -11.62
C LEU A 81 3.51 1.77 -10.84
N LEU A 82 2.75 1.40 -9.81
CA LEU A 82 2.96 0.16 -9.06
C LEU A 82 2.78 -1.07 -9.95
N ILE A 83 1.71 -1.10 -10.74
CA ILE A 83 1.44 -2.18 -11.70
C ILE A 83 2.59 -2.28 -12.71
N ARG A 84 3.02 -1.17 -13.32
CA ARG A 84 4.16 -1.16 -14.26
C ARG A 84 5.45 -1.66 -13.60
N ALA A 85 5.72 -1.27 -12.36
CA ALA A 85 6.90 -1.72 -11.62
C ALA A 85 6.84 -3.22 -11.32
N MET A 86 5.67 -3.74 -10.93
CA MET A 86 5.47 -5.17 -10.70
C MET A 86 5.69 -5.97 -12.00
N LEU A 87 5.13 -5.52 -13.12
CA LEU A 87 5.38 -6.13 -14.44
C LEU A 87 6.87 -6.08 -14.80
N ALA A 88 7.57 -4.97 -14.51
CA ALA A 88 9.01 -4.86 -14.74
C ALA A 88 9.84 -5.83 -13.87
N THR A 89 9.34 -6.23 -12.70
CA THR A 89 9.92 -7.31 -11.89
C THR A 89 9.54 -8.71 -12.36
N GLY A 90 8.73 -8.84 -13.43
CA GLY A 90 8.29 -10.12 -13.98
C GLY A 90 7.00 -10.67 -13.39
N ALA A 91 6.23 -9.86 -12.64
CA ALA A 91 4.89 -10.26 -12.21
C ALA A 91 3.97 -10.45 -13.42
N THR A 92 3.09 -11.44 -13.35
CA THR A 92 2.01 -11.66 -14.31
C THR A 92 0.75 -10.86 -13.93
N PRO A 93 -0.21 -10.66 -14.83
CA PRO A 93 -1.51 -10.10 -14.46
C PRO A 93 -2.23 -10.92 -13.36
N GLN A 94 -2.03 -12.24 -13.36
CA GLN A 94 -2.58 -13.12 -12.32
C GLN A 94 -1.95 -12.85 -10.95
N ASP A 95 -0.63 -12.66 -10.89
CA ASP A 95 0.07 -12.27 -9.65
C ASP A 95 -0.50 -10.97 -9.07
N ILE A 96 -0.69 -9.96 -9.92
CA ILE A 96 -1.23 -8.65 -9.51
C ILE A 96 -2.67 -8.80 -9.04
N GLY A 97 -3.49 -9.56 -9.78
CA GLY A 97 -4.87 -9.86 -9.40
C GLY A 97 -4.97 -10.58 -8.05
N GLN A 98 -4.05 -11.51 -7.74
CA GLN A 98 -4.00 -12.19 -6.44
C GLN A 98 -3.66 -11.24 -5.29
N VAL A 99 -2.76 -10.28 -5.51
CA VAL A 99 -2.47 -9.24 -4.50
C VAL A 99 -3.71 -8.40 -4.22
N ILE A 100 -4.43 -7.97 -5.26
CA ILE A 100 -5.66 -7.18 -5.11
C ILE A 100 -6.77 -8.00 -4.45
N ALA A 101 -6.94 -9.27 -4.84
CA ALA A 101 -7.93 -10.17 -4.24
C ALA A 101 -7.67 -10.50 -2.76
N GLY A 102 -6.45 -10.27 -2.27
CA GLY A 102 -6.09 -10.43 -0.86
C GLY A 102 -6.46 -9.24 0.03
N VAL A 103 -6.87 -8.11 -0.55
CA VAL A 103 -7.34 -6.92 0.19
C VAL A 103 -8.70 -7.23 0.83
N ARG A 104 -8.87 -6.82 2.09
CA ARG A 104 -10.08 -7.04 2.88
C ARG A 104 -10.70 -5.72 3.29
#